data_AF-A0A2V7WCE1-F1
#
_entry.id   AF-A0A2V7WCE1-F1
#
_cell.length_a   1.000
_cell.length_b   1.000
_cell.length_c   1.000
_cell.angle_alpha   90.00
_cell.angle_beta   90.00
_cell.angle_gamma   90.00
#
_symmetry.space_group_name_H-M   'P 1'
#
loop_
_entity.id
_entity.type
_entity.pdbx_description
1 polymer ?
#
loop_
_entity_poly.entity_id
_entity_poly.type
_entity_poly.pdbx_seq_one_letter_code
_entity_poly.pdbx_strand_id
1 'polypeptide(L)'
;AVALAILPSIAFLVSLEMGSLVSAAGPALAHLTGDLADTFRSVRLLGNGFIVTALLWGAATAELIDQRFRRSALYFGVAAVLSLFGVIHSPTAQGTFFLPWKVGDMTPFTFAAAYFALGLVVLAAALLPGTRRAASEAEN
;
A
#
# COMPACT_ATOMS: atom_id res chain seq x y z
N ALA A 1 -4.10 -14.19 1.83
CA ALA A 1 -4.81 -12.94 1.52
C ALA A 1 -5.12 -12.13 2.79
N VAL A 2 -5.91 -12.67 3.74
CA VAL A 2 -6.34 -11.94 4.96
C VAL A 2 -5.18 -11.36 5.77
N ALA A 3 -4.11 -12.14 5.96
CA ALA A 3 -2.93 -11.70 6.70
C ALA A 3 -2.25 -10.45 6.10
N LEU A 4 -2.30 -10.23 4.78
CA LEU A 4 -1.79 -8.99 4.18
C LEU A 4 -2.84 -7.86 4.23
N ALA A 5 -4.11 -8.19 4.07
CA ALA A 5 -5.19 -7.22 4.12
C ALA A 5 -5.34 -6.55 5.50
N ILE A 6 -4.91 -7.20 6.59
CA ILE A 6 -5.02 -6.61 7.93
C ILE A 6 -3.92 -5.59 8.25
N LEU A 7 -2.79 -5.61 7.54
CA LEU A 7 -1.64 -4.76 7.85
C LEU A 7 -1.95 -3.25 7.82
N PRO A 8 -2.66 -2.72 6.80
CA PRO A 8 -3.02 -1.30 6.78
C PRO A 8 -3.92 -0.91 7.95
N SER A 9 -4.84 -1.78 8.35
CA SER A 9 -5.73 -1.55 9.50
C SER A 9 -4.96 -1.49 10.82
N ILE A 10 -3.99 -2.39 11.01
CA ILE A 10 -3.10 -2.35 12.18
C ILE A 10 -2.27 -1.07 12.17
N ALA A 11 -1.70 -0.70 11.02
CA ALA A 11 -0.93 0.54 10.90
C ALA A 11 -1.76 1.79 11.23
N PHE A 12 -3.03 1.81 10.82
CA PHE A 12 -3.96 2.88 11.18
C PHE A 12 -4.24 2.94 12.68
N LEU A 13 -4.55 1.79 13.31
CA LEU A 13 -4.77 1.72 14.76
C LEU A 13 -3.53 2.17 15.54
N VAL A 14 -2.36 1.70 15.17
CA VAL A 14 -1.08 2.10 15.79
C VAL A 14 -0.83 3.60 15.60
N SER A 15 -1.14 4.15 14.41
CA SER A 15 -1.00 5.59 14.15
C SER A 15 -1.91 6.43 15.05
N LEU A 16 -3.13 5.95 15.34
CA LEU A 16 -4.07 6.63 16.22
C LEU A 16 -3.55 6.68 17.66
N GLU A 17 -3.06 5.56 18.18
CA GLU A 17 -2.48 5.48 19.52
C GLU A 17 -1.21 6.32 19.64
N MET A 18 -0.32 6.26 18.67
CA MET A 18 0.88 7.10 18.63
C MET A 18 0.52 8.59 18.60
N GLY A 19 -0.48 8.99 17.82
CA GLY A 19 -0.98 10.37 17.79
C GLY A 19 -1.54 10.83 19.14
N SER A 20 -2.31 9.96 19.81
CA SER A 20 -2.83 10.19 21.16
C SER A 20 -1.70 10.39 22.18
N LEU A 21 -0.69 9.51 22.18
CA LEU A 21 0.47 9.59 23.07
C LEU A 21 1.29 10.86 22.85
N VAL A 22 1.56 11.23 21.59
CA VAL A 22 2.26 12.48 21.25
C VAL A 22 1.47 13.69 21.74
N SER A 23 0.14 13.68 21.60
CA SER A 23 -0.70 14.77 22.09
C SER A 23 -0.70 14.89 23.61
N ALA A 24 -0.65 13.76 24.33
CA ALA A 24 -0.63 13.72 25.79
C ALA A 24 0.74 14.10 26.39
N ALA A 25 1.83 13.84 25.69
CA ALA A 25 3.20 14.11 26.16
C ALA A 25 3.63 15.59 26.08
N GLY A 26 2.82 16.45 25.47
CA GLY A 26 3.07 17.90 25.40
C GLY A 26 4.19 18.30 24.41
N PRO A 27 4.61 19.58 24.42
CA PRO A 27 5.49 20.16 23.40
C PRO A 27 6.89 19.53 23.31
N ALA A 28 7.35 18.81 24.33
CA ALA A 28 8.64 18.12 24.35
C ALA A 28 8.72 16.94 23.36
N LEU A 29 7.58 16.31 23.01
CA LEU A 29 7.50 15.28 21.96
C LEU A 29 6.93 15.81 20.63
N ALA A 30 6.54 17.08 20.56
CA ALA A 30 5.96 17.68 19.36
C ALA A 30 6.97 17.79 18.19
N HIS A 31 8.27 17.67 18.48
CA HIS A 31 9.33 17.60 17.49
C HIS A 31 9.99 16.22 17.55
N LEU A 32 9.29 15.20 17.06
CA LEU A 32 9.90 13.90 16.79
C LEU A 32 11.02 14.11 15.76
N THR A 33 12.25 13.79 16.13
CA THR A 33 13.43 13.86 15.26
C THR A 33 14.12 12.49 15.18
N GLY A 34 14.82 12.24 14.07
CA GLY A 34 15.56 10.99 13.86
C GLY A 34 14.65 9.79 13.56
N ASP A 35 15.15 8.58 13.82
CA ASP A 35 14.54 7.31 13.41
C ASP A 35 13.09 7.12 13.86
N LEU A 36 12.72 7.68 15.01
CA LEU A 36 11.36 7.62 15.53
C LEU A 36 10.37 8.40 14.66
N ALA A 37 10.79 9.54 14.12
CA ALA A 37 9.97 10.36 13.22
C ALA A 37 9.74 9.65 11.89
N ASP A 38 10.76 9.00 11.35
CA ASP A 38 10.67 8.21 10.11
C ASP A 38 9.79 6.96 10.28
N THR A 39 9.90 6.30 11.43
CA THR A 39 9.03 5.18 11.79
C THR A 39 7.58 5.63 11.87
N PHE A 40 7.30 6.72 12.58
CA PHE A 40 5.95 7.27 12.71
C PHE A 40 5.37 7.69 11.35
N ARG A 41 6.19 8.36 10.52
CA ARG A 41 5.81 8.71 9.14
C ARG A 41 5.47 7.48 8.32
N SER A 42 6.27 6.41 8.40
CA SER A 42 6.07 5.18 7.64
C SER A 42 4.79 4.45 8.05
N VAL A 43 4.55 4.31 9.36
CA VAL A 43 3.33 3.69 9.89
C VAL A 43 2.11 4.49 9.46
N ARG A 44 2.19 5.83 9.51
CA ARG A 44 1.09 6.67 9.08
C ARG A 44 0.84 6.63 7.58
N LEU A 45 1.89 6.62 6.75
CA LEU A 45 1.75 6.39 5.30
C LEU A 45 1.08 5.05 5.03
N LEU A 46 1.42 4.00 5.77
CA LEU A 46 0.80 2.68 5.62
C LEU A 46 -0.68 2.67 6.05
N GLY A 47 -1.04 3.41 7.11
CA GLY A 47 -2.41 3.53 7.61
C GLY A 47 -3.30 4.49 6.82
N ASN A 48 -2.74 5.44 6.09
CA ASN A 48 -3.52 6.39 5.30
C ASN A 48 -4.18 5.70 4.10
N GLY A 49 -5.51 5.70 4.08
CA GLY A 49 -6.31 4.96 3.10
C GLY A 49 -6.47 3.47 3.42
N PHE A 50 -6.29 3.06 4.68
CA PHE A 50 -6.21 1.65 5.08
C PHE A 50 -7.32 0.75 4.54
N ILE A 51 -8.58 1.24 4.44
CA ILE A 51 -9.71 0.45 3.93
C ILE A 51 -9.45 0.05 2.47
N VAL A 52 -9.14 1.03 1.63
CA VAL A 52 -8.91 0.81 0.20
C VAL A 52 -7.63 0.00 0.00
N THR A 53 -6.57 0.33 0.73
CA THR A 53 -5.30 -0.43 0.70
C THR A 53 -5.53 -1.90 1.09
N ALA A 54 -6.28 -2.17 2.17
CA ALA A 54 -6.59 -3.52 2.63
C ALA A 54 -7.39 -4.32 1.60
N LEU A 55 -8.39 -3.71 0.96
CA LEU A 55 -9.18 -4.34 -0.10
C LEU A 55 -8.31 -4.67 -1.32
N LEU A 56 -7.49 -3.73 -1.77
CA LEU A 56 -6.59 -3.94 -2.91
C LEU A 56 -5.54 -5.00 -2.63
N TRP A 57 -4.89 -4.95 -1.46
CA TRP A 57 -3.88 -5.95 -1.07
C TRP A 57 -4.52 -7.32 -0.89
N GLY A 58 -5.70 -7.38 -0.27
CA GLY A 58 -6.47 -8.62 -0.10
C GLY A 58 -6.82 -9.25 -1.44
N ALA A 59 -7.40 -8.48 -2.36
CA ALA A 59 -7.79 -8.93 -3.69
C ALA A 59 -6.57 -9.31 -4.55
N ALA A 60 -5.54 -8.47 -4.59
CA ALA A 60 -4.30 -8.74 -5.33
C ALA A 60 -3.63 -10.03 -4.83
N THR A 61 -3.57 -10.23 -3.51
CA THR A 61 -2.98 -11.42 -2.90
C THR A 61 -3.85 -12.66 -3.11
N ALA A 62 -5.18 -12.54 -3.05
CA ALA A 62 -6.09 -13.65 -3.34
C ALA A 62 -5.91 -14.14 -4.78
N GLU A 63 -5.94 -13.23 -5.75
CA GLU A 63 -5.69 -13.58 -7.16
C GLU A 63 -4.28 -14.11 -7.39
N LEU A 64 -3.28 -13.64 -6.63
CA LEU A 64 -1.91 -14.14 -6.71
C LEU A 64 -1.81 -15.59 -6.21
N ILE A 65 -2.49 -15.91 -5.11
CA ILE A 65 -2.60 -17.27 -4.57
C ILE A 65 -3.30 -18.20 -5.57
N ASP A 66 -4.38 -17.72 -6.19
CA ASP A 66 -5.12 -18.44 -7.23
C ASP A 66 -4.38 -18.49 -8.59
N GLN A 67 -3.11 -18.04 -8.65
CA GLN A 67 -2.28 -17.97 -9.86
C GLN A 67 -2.88 -17.16 -11.02
N ARG A 68 -3.84 -16.28 -10.73
CA ARG A 68 -4.48 -15.37 -11.70
C ARG A 68 -3.67 -14.09 -11.82
N PHE A 69 -2.39 -14.23 -12.21
CA PHE A 69 -1.39 -13.17 -12.22
C PHE A 69 -1.82 -11.89 -12.95
N ARG A 70 -2.55 -12.01 -14.08
CA ARG A 70 -3.05 -10.84 -14.84
C ARG A 70 -4.04 -9.99 -14.03
N ARG A 71 -4.92 -10.64 -13.26
CA ARG A 71 -5.89 -9.96 -12.39
C ARG A 71 -5.20 -9.35 -11.17
N SER A 72 -4.25 -10.08 -10.59
CA SER A 72 -3.41 -9.55 -9.49
C SER A 72 -2.64 -8.29 -9.92
N ALA A 73 -2.02 -8.30 -11.10
CA ALA A 73 -1.32 -7.15 -11.67
C ALA A 73 -2.25 -5.94 -11.89
N LEU A 74 -3.51 -6.16 -12.30
CA LEU A 74 -4.49 -5.09 -12.43
C LEU A 74 -4.77 -4.38 -11.10
N TYR A 75 -4.90 -5.12 -10.00
CA TYR A 75 -5.09 -4.53 -8.67
C TYR A 75 -3.90 -3.66 -8.25
N PHE A 76 -2.66 -4.08 -8.55
CA PHE A 76 -1.48 -3.24 -8.31
C PHE A 76 -1.44 -2.00 -9.22
N GLY A 77 -1.90 -2.12 -10.48
CA GLY A 77 -2.07 -0.96 -11.35
C GLY A 77 -3.08 0.05 -10.82
N VAL A 78 -4.22 -0.43 -10.28
CA VAL A 78 -5.21 0.43 -9.61
C VAL A 78 -4.60 1.08 -8.36
N ALA A 79 -3.87 0.33 -7.54
CA ALA A 79 -3.17 0.87 -6.38
C ALA A 79 -2.17 1.98 -6.76
N ALA A 80 -1.43 1.80 -7.87
CA ALA A 80 -0.51 2.81 -8.38
C ALA A 80 -1.23 4.13 -8.69
N VAL A 81 -2.34 4.08 -9.43
CA VAL A 81 -3.14 5.27 -9.75
C VAL A 81 -3.70 5.92 -8.49
N LEU A 82 -4.28 5.14 -7.58
CA LEU A 82 -4.89 5.67 -6.36
C LEU A 82 -3.88 6.32 -5.41
N SER A 83 -2.64 5.83 -5.38
CA SER A 83 -1.57 6.43 -4.57
C SER A 83 -1.16 7.83 -5.04
N LEU A 84 -1.30 8.14 -6.34
CA LEU A 84 -1.01 9.47 -6.89
C LEU A 84 -1.93 10.55 -6.33
N PHE A 85 -3.19 10.21 -6.06
CA PHE A 85 -4.20 11.16 -5.57
C PHE A 85 -4.35 11.16 -4.05
N GLY A 86 -3.53 10.39 -3.35
CA GLY A 86 -3.63 10.24 -1.89
C GLY A 86 -4.85 9.44 -1.44
N VAL A 87 -5.48 8.65 -2.32
CA VAL A 87 -6.55 7.74 -1.91
C VAL A 87 -6.00 6.62 -1.04
N ILE A 88 -4.76 6.19 -1.33
CA ILE A 88 -3.94 5.34 -0.48
C ILE A 88 -2.58 6.00 -0.26
N HIS A 89 -1.96 5.78 0.90
CA HIS A 89 -0.62 6.28 1.26
C HIS A 89 -0.43 7.80 1.17
N SER A 90 -1.47 8.57 1.47
CA SER A 90 -1.38 10.03 1.50
C SER A 90 -0.28 10.52 2.46
N PRO A 91 0.65 11.40 2.06
CA PRO A 91 1.63 11.99 2.97
C PRO A 91 1.04 13.05 3.92
N THR A 92 -0.19 13.51 3.64
CA THR A 92 -0.83 14.59 4.41
C THR A 92 -1.21 14.15 5.82
N ALA A 93 -1.25 15.12 6.73
CA ALA A 93 -1.51 14.90 8.15
C ALA A 93 -2.79 14.10 8.42
N GLN A 94 -3.85 14.47 7.73
CA GLN A 94 -5.18 13.90 7.89
C GLN A 94 -5.49 12.78 6.88
N GLY A 95 -4.53 12.40 6.03
CA GLY A 95 -4.77 11.41 4.98
C GLY A 95 -5.74 11.91 3.88
N THR A 96 -5.79 13.22 3.66
CA THR A 96 -6.66 13.86 2.66
C THR A 96 -6.21 13.54 1.24
N PHE A 97 -7.17 13.65 0.31
CA PHE A 97 -6.90 13.63 -1.13
C PHE A 97 -6.22 14.91 -1.58
N PHE A 98 -5.38 14.79 -2.61
CA PHE A 98 -4.69 15.93 -3.22
C PHE A 98 -4.44 15.64 -4.70
N LEU A 99 -4.09 16.70 -5.42
CA LEU A 99 -3.55 16.56 -6.77
C LEU A 99 -2.03 16.39 -6.68
N PRO A 100 -1.43 15.37 -7.31
CA PRO A 100 -0.01 15.05 -7.12
C PRO A 100 0.95 16.20 -7.49
N TRP A 101 0.57 17.07 -8.42
CA TRP A 101 1.35 18.27 -8.78
C TRP A 101 1.21 19.45 -7.81
N LYS A 102 0.35 19.36 -6.77
CA LYS A 102 0.12 20.42 -5.78
C LYS A 102 0.67 20.11 -4.38
N VAL A 103 1.10 18.87 -4.11
CA VAL A 103 1.49 18.42 -2.76
C VAL A 103 2.94 18.71 -2.39
N GLY A 104 3.81 19.02 -3.36
CA GLY A 104 5.23 19.33 -3.13
C GLY A 104 6.05 18.17 -2.54
N ASP A 105 5.51 16.95 -2.51
CA ASP A 105 6.12 15.74 -1.98
C ASP A 105 6.25 14.68 -3.09
N MET A 106 7.39 13.99 -3.13
CA MET A 106 7.65 12.89 -4.08
C MET A 106 7.03 11.56 -3.66
N THR A 107 6.61 11.42 -2.40
CA THR A 107 6.02 10.22 -1.82
C THR A 107 4.90 9.60 -2.70
N PRO A 108 3.94 10.36 -3.26
CA PRO A 108 2.89 9.80 -4.10
C PRO A 108 3.43 9.16 -5.39
N PHE A 109 4.45 9.78 -6.01
CA PHE A 109 5.10 9.24 -7.20
C PHE A 109 5.93 7.99 -6.88
N THR A 110 6.60 7.96 -5.73
CA THR A 110 7.36 6.79 -5.27
C THR A 110 6.43 5.59 -5.05
N PHE A 111 5.29 5.77 -4.38
CA PHE A 111 4.30 4.70 -4.21
C PHE A 111 3.71 4.24 -5.55
N ALA A 112 3.38 5.18 -6.43
CA ALA A 112 2.85 4.86 -7.75
C ALA A 112 3.83 4.03 -8.57
N ALA A 113 5.10 4.44 -8.59
CA ALA A 113 6.17 3.71 -9.26
C ALA A 113 6.40 2.32 -8.65
N ALA A 114 6.38 2.21 -7.32
CA ALA A 114 6.55 0.94 -6.61
C ALA A 114 5.42 -0.05 -6.93
N TYR A 115 4.15 0.39 -6.86
CA TYR A 115 3.01 -0.46 -7.23
C TYR A 115 3.00 -0.83 -8.70
N PHE A 116 3.34 0.10 -9.58
CA PHE A 116 3.44 -0.18 -11.00
C PHE A 116 4.53 -1.22 -11.29
N ALA A 117 5.72 -1.05 -10.72
CA ALA A 117 6.81 -2.01 -10.84
C ALA A 117 6.41 -3.38 -10.29
N LEU A 118 5.75 -3.44 -9.13
CA LEU A 118 5.25 -4.69 -8.57
C LEU A 118 4.22 -5.36 -9.49
N GLY A 119 3.29 -4.58 -10.08
CA GLY A 119 2.34 -5.07 -11.07
C GLY A 119 3.03 -5.66 -12.30
N LEU A 120 4.09 -5.03 -12.80
CA LEU A 120 4.89 -5.58 -13.91
C LEU A 120 5.60 -6.87 -13.54
N VAL A 121 6.18 -6.97 -12.33
CA VAL A 121 6.80 -8.21 -11.84
C VAL A 121 5.79 -9.35 -11.77
N VAL A 122 4.60 -9.08 -11.22
CA VAL A 122 3.51 -10.07 -11.15
C VAL A 122 3.02 -10.45 -12.55
N LEU A 123 2.92 -9.49 -13.48
CA LEU A 123 2.54 -9.77 -14.86
C LEU A 123 3.60 -10.62 -15.58
N ALA A 124 4.88 -10.37 -15.33
CA ALA A 124 5.97 -11.17 -15.88
C ALA A 124 5.91 -12.63 -15.39
N ALA A 125 5.46 -12.88 -14.16
CA ALA A 125 5.24 -14.23 -13.66
C ALA A 125 4.20 -15.02 -14.48
N ALA A 126 3.22 -14.34 -15.09
CA ALA A 126 2.25 -14.95 -16.00
C ALA A 126 2.88 -15.51 -17.30
N LEU A 127 4.11 -15.07 -17.63
CA LEU A 127 4.83 -15.51 -18.82
C LEU A 127 5.75 -16.71 -18.53
N LEU A 128 5.95 -17.08 -17.27
CA LEU A 128 6.85 -18.16 -16.88
C LEU A 128 6.31 -19.55 -17.28
N PRO A 129 7.12 -20.45 -17.85
CA PRO A 129 6.67 -21.74 -18.39
C PRO A 129 5.95 -22.65 -17.39
N GLY A 130 6.32 -22.59 -16.10
CA GLY A 130 5.75 -23.45 -15.05
C GLY A 130 4.26 -23.19 -14.77
N THR A 131 3.76 -21.99 -15.06
CA THR A 131 2.35 -21.63 -14.85
C THR A 131 1.45 -22.12 -15.98
N ARG A 132 1.99 -22.25 -17.20
CA ARG A 132 1.27 -22.80 -18.36
C ARG A 132 1.07 -24.31 -18.29
N ARG A 133 2.04 -25.01 -17.69
CA ARG A 133 2.03 -26.49 -17.59
C ARG A 133 0.98 -27.00 -16.60
N ALA A 134 0.83 -26.34 -15.45
CA ALA A 134 -0.24 -26.66 -14.49
C ALA A 134 -1.64 -26.41 -15.06
N ALA A 135 -1.81 -25.39 -15.91
CA ALA A 135 -3.09 -25.12 -16.58
C ALA A 135 -3.43 -26.19 -17.63
N SER A 136 -2.46 -26.68 -18.41
CA SER A 136 -2.71 -27.74 -19.40
C SER A 136 -2.94 -29.12 -18.79
N GLU A 137 -2.38 -29.39 -17.61
CA GLU A 137 -2.61 -30.65 -16.88
C GLU A 137 -4.00 -30.71 -16.23
N ALA A 138 -4.62 -29.57 -15.93
CA ALA A 138 -5.98 -29.51 -15.35
C ALA A 138 -7.11 -29.61 -16.41
N GLU A 139 -6.77 -29.48 -17.70
CA GLU A 139 -7.73 -29.48 -18.82
C GLU A 139 -7.81 -30.86 -19.52
N ASN A 140 -6.94 -31.81 -19.14
CA ASN A 140 -6.90 -33.20 -19.62
C ASN A 140 -7.46 -34.17 -18.56
#